data_AF-A0A4Y7KAA7-F1
#
_entry.id   AF-A0A4Y7KAA7-F1
#
_cell.length_a   1.000
_cell.length_b   1.000
_cell.length_c   1.000
_cell.angle_alpha   90.00
_cell.angle_beta   90.00
_cell.angle_gamma   90.00
#
_symmetry.space_group_name_H-M   'P 1'
#
loop_
_entity.id
_entity.type
_entity.pdbx_description
1 polymer ?
#
loop_
_entity_poly.entity_id
_entity_poly.type
_entity_poly.pdbx_seq_one_letter_code
_entity_poly.pdbx_strand_id
1 'polypeptide(L)'
;MWLCLRRLKEEGKEGVEMGQYVYEIHTHDVELRVSKAGELEKIFYGNIVAYDAAMLPDAKQDELMKVLWRNVFSDDGSEMPIDAAKDTVQACSYLALLMLIAKAVY
;
A
#
# COMPACT_ATOMS: atom_id res chain seq x y z
N MET A 1 -13.20 20.45 -10.01
CA MET A 1 -12.78 20.43 -11.42
C MET A 1 -13.84 21.00 -12.37
N TRP A 2 -15.02 20.37 -12.49
CA TRP A 2 -16.07 20.81 -13.43
C TRP A 2 -16.43 22.31 -13.35
N LEU A 3 -16.59 22.87 -12.14
CA LEU A 3 -16.85 24.31 -11.95
C LEU A 3 -15.73 25.21 -12.53
N CYS A 4 -14.46 24.81 -12.39
CA CYS A 4 -13.33 25.57 -12.92
C CYS A 4 -13.33 25.58 -14.45
N LEU A 5 -13.54 24.42 -15.07
CA LEU A 5 -13.65 24.31 -16.53
C LEU A 5 -14.85 25.07 -17.06
N ARG A 6 -15.99 25.03 -16.36
CA ARG A 6 -17.20 25.75 -16.73
C ARG A 6 -16.95 27.26 -16.73
N ARG A 7 -16.25 27.80 -15.74
CA ARG A 7 -15.88 29.21 -15.64
C ARG A 7 -14.86 29.63 -16.70
N LEU A 8 -13.83 28.81 -16.93
CA LEU A 8 -12.81 29.05 -17.95
C LEU A 8 -13.41 29.08 -19.36
N LYS A 9 -14.40 28.23 -19.64
CA LYS A 9 -15.13 28.26 -20.92
C LYS A 9 -15.82 29.60 -21.20
N GLU A 10 -16.14 30.39 -20.18
CA GLU A 10 -16.76 31.73 -20.34
C GLU A 10 -15.75 32.78 -20.81
N GLU A 11 -14.44 32.54 -20.68
CA GLU A 11 -13.37 33.41 -21.18
C GLU A 11 -13.10 33.20 -22.68
N GLY A 12 -13.91 32.41 -23.38
CA GLY A 12 -13.76 32.17 -24.81
C GLY A 12 -12.59 31.23 -25.14
N LYS A 13 -11.94 31.44 -26.29
CA LYS A 13 -10.99 30.48 -26.87
C LYS A 13 -9.78 30.22 -25.95
N GLU A 14 -9.19 31.28 -25.39
CA GLU A 14 -8.03 31.19 -24.49
C GLU A 14 -8.39 30.43 -23.20
N GLY A 15 -9.60 30.66 -22.67
CA GLY A 15 -10.09 29.92 -21.50
C GLY A 15 -10.33 28.44 -21.78
N VAL A 16 -10.78 28.08 -22.99
CA VAL A 16 -10.91 26.68 -23.41
C VAL A 16 -9.53 26.01 -23.49
N GLU A 17 -8.54 26.67 -24.10
CA GLU A 17 -7.17 26.17 -24.19
C GLU A 17 -6.54 26.01 -22.79
N MET A 18 -6.69 27.00 -21.90
CA MET A 18 -6.24 26.90 -20.51
C MET A 18 -6.97 25.79 -19.74
N GLY A 19 -8.28 25.61 -19.98
CA GLY A 19 -9.08 24.56 -19.39
C GLY A 19 -8.57 23.15 -19.75
N GLN A 20 -8.09 22.98 -20.98
CA GLN A 20 -7.46 21.73 -21.43
C GLN A 20 -6.23 21.40 -20.57
N TYR A 21 -5.30 22.35 -20.39
CA TYR A 21 -4.11 22.16 -19.55
C TYR A 21 -4.45 21.81 -18.11
N VAL A 22 -5.44 22.49 -17.51
CA VAL A 22 -5.88 22.23 -16.13
C VAL A 22 -6.50 20.84 -16.00
N TYR A 23 -7.26 20.40 -17.00
CA TYR A 23 -7.85 19.06 -17.02
C TYR A 23 -6.78 17.96 -17.11
N GLU A 24 -5.78 18.12 -17.98
CA GLU A 24 -4.70 17.16 -18.16
C GLU A 24 -3.87 16.97 -16.89
N ILE A 25 -3.48 18.07 -16.24
CA ILE A 25 -2.70 18.03 -14.99
C ILE A 25 -3.50 17.31 -13.89
N HIS A 26 -4.78 17.65 -13.72
CA HIS A 26 -5.62 17.01 -12.71
C HIS A 26 -5.86 15.53 -12.99
N THR A 27 -6.09 15.16 -14.26
CA THR A 27 -6.31 13.78 -14.65
C THR A 27 -5.07 12.94 -14.35
N HIS A 28 -3.88 13.43 -14.72
CA HIS A 28 -2.62 12.75 -14.42
C HIS A 28 -2.40 12.57 -12.90
N ASP A 29 -2.68 13.59 -12.11
CA ASP A 29 -2.59 13.54 -10.65
C ASP A 29 -3.60 12.55 -10.02
N VAL A 30 -4.82 12.44 -10.56
CA VAL A 30 -5.79 11.42 -10.17
C VAL A 30 -5.30 10.02 -10.54
N GLU A 31 -4.80 9.82 -11.76
CA GLU A 31 -4.25 8.54 -12.22
C GLU A 31 -3.10 8.06 -11.33
N LEU A 32 -2.18 8.95 -10.96
CA LEU A 32 -1.06 8.62 -10.06
C LEU A 32 -1.56 8.17 -8.67
N ARG A 33 -2.55 8.87 -8.10
CA ARG A 33 -3.12 8.48 -6.82
C ARG A 33 -3.86 7.15 -6.88
N VAL A 34 -4.63 6.92 -7.94
CA VAL A 34 -5.36 5.66 -8.15
C VAL A 34 -4.39 4.51 -8.37
N SER A 35 -3.34 4.71 -9.18
CA SER A 35 -2.27 3.74 -9.40
C SER A 35 -1.59 3.37 -8.08
N LYS A 36 -1.20 4.36 -7.29
CA LYS A 36 -0.59 4.15 -5.97
C LYS A 36 -1.53 3.43 -5.00
N ALA A 37 -2.82 3.76 -5.00
CA ALA A 37 -3.82 3.07 -4.19
C ALA A 37 -3.96 1.59 -4.61
N GLY A 38 -3.96 1.31 -5.92
CA GLY A 38 -3.99 -0.05 -6.45
C GLY A 38 -2.72 -0.84 -6.13
N GLU A 39 -1.54 -0.20 -6.14
CA GLU A 39 -0.30 -0.83 -5.67
C GLU A 39 -0.36 -1.20 -4.19
N LEU A 40 -0.86 -0.30 -3.34
CA LEU A 40 -1.04 -0.57 -1.91
C LEU A 40 -2.02 -1.72 -1.66
N GLU A 41 -3.13 -1.78 -2.41
CA GLU A 41 -4.09 -2.89 -2.34
C GLU A 41 -3.43 -4.22 -2.74
N LYS A 42 -2.65 -4.23 -3.83
CA LYS A 42 -1.93 -5.41 -4.28
C LYS A 42 -0.89 -5.88 -3.27
N ILE A 43 -0.12 -4.95 -2.69
CA ILE A 43 0.85 -5.24 -1.62
C ILE A 43 0.12 -5.82 -0.41
N PHE A 44 -1.01 -5.24 -0.02
CA PHE A 44 -1.82 -5.73 1.10
C PHE A 44 -2.27 -7.18 0.90
N TYR A 45 -2.93 -7.50 -0.22
CA TYR A 45 -3.37 -8.89 -0.48
C TYR A 45 -2.20 -9.86 -0.66
N GLY A 46 -1.10 -9.43 -1.30
CA GLY A 46 0.12 -10.24 -1.41
C GLY A 46 0.70 -10.58 -0.04
N ASN A 47 0.68 -9.63 0.90
CA ASN A 47 1.14 -9.84 2.27
C ASN A 47 0.23 -10.83 3.03
N ILE A 48 -1.10 -10.70 2.91
CA ILE A 48 -2.05 -11.63 3.55
C ILE A 48 -1.83 -13.07 3.07
N VAL A 49 -1.75 -13.30 1.76
CA VAL A 49 -1.51 -14.64 1.19
C VAL A 49 -0.20 -15.24 1.72
N ALA A 50 0.86 -14.43 1.85
CA ALA A 50 2.14 -14.87 2.36
C ALA A 50 2.07 -15.22 3.87
N TYR A 51 1.32 -14.46 4.67
CA TYR A 51 1.10 -14.77 6.08
C TYR A 51 0.28 -16.05 6.27
N ASP A 52 -0.82 -16.22 5.53
CA ASP A 52 -1.66 -17.41 5.59
C ASP A 52 -0.86 -18.67 5.27
N ALA A 53 -0.04 -18.64 4.22
CA ALA A 53 0.84 -19.74 3.86
C ALA A 53 1.86 -20.07 4.96
N ALA A 54 2.41 -19.04 5.62
CA ALA A 54 3.40 -19.19 6.69
C ALA A 54 2.81 -19.66 8.03
N MET A 55 1.48 -19.65 8.18
CA MET A 55 0.76 -20.12 9.36
C MET A 55 0.14 -21.52 9.19
N LEU A 56 0.32 -22.16 8.03
CA LEU A 56 -0.15 -23.53 7.81
C LEU A 56 0.56 -24.52 8.76
N PRO A 57 -0.12 -25.62 9.17
CA PRO A 57 0.47 -26.61 10.09
C PRO A 57 1.79 -27.21 9.61
N ASP A 58 1.97 -27.32 8.29
CA ASP A 58 3.14 -27.91 7.65
C ASP A 58 4.25 -26.88 7.33
N ALA A 59 4.02 -25.59 7.64
CA ALA A 59 5.03 -24.55 7.44
C ALA A 59 6.17 -24.67 8.48
N LYS A 60 7.39 -24.27 8.11
CA LYS A 60 8.50 -24.28 9.09
C LYS A 60 8.24 -23.21 10.16
N GLN A 61 8.69 -23.48 11.38
CA GLN A 61 8.44 -22.62 12.55
C GLN A 61 8.94 -21.18 12.38
N ASP A 62 9.90 -20.93 11.49
CA ASP A 62 10.49 -19.63 11.21
C ASP A 62 9.93 -18.92 9.97
N GLU A 63 9.04 -19.55 9.19
CA GLU A 63 8.48 -18.96 7.96
C GLU A 63 7.68 -17.70 8.26
N LEU A 64 6.83 -17.70 9.29
CA LEU A 64 6.04 -16.52 9.65
C LEU A 64 6.94 -15.34 10.03
N MET A 65 8.02 -15.60 10.78
CA MET A 65 9.00 -14.57 11.12
C MET A 65 9.64 -13.99 9.86
N LYS A 66 10.07 -14.86 8.92
CA LYS A 66 10.73 -14.44 7.66
C LYS A 66 9.81 -13.59 6.80
N VAL A 67 8.56 -13.98 6.67
CA VAL A 67 7.57 -13.23 5.89
C VAL A 67 7.27 -11.87 6.54
N LEU A 68 7.17 -11.82 7.88
CA LEU A 68 7.01 -10.55 8.61
C LEU A 68 8.22 -9.63 8.42
N TRP A 69 9.44 -10.16 8.50
CA TRP A 69 10.65 -9.39 8.24
C TRP A 69 10.63 -8.75 6.85
N ARG A 70 10.40 -9.57 5.82
CA ARG A 70 10.37 -9.11 4.43
C ARG A 70 9.30 -8.04 4.19
N ASN A 71 8.12 -8.21 4.78
CA ASN A 71 6.96 -7.36 4.45
C ASN A 71 6.85 -6.11 5.34
N VAL A 72 7.52 -6.06 6.50
CA VAL A 72 7.37 -4.98 7.51
C VAL A 72 8.69 -4.30 7.84
N PHE A 73 9.82 -5.00 7.78
CA PHE A 73 11.11 -4.53 8.34
C PHE A 73 12.24 -4.44 7.31
N SER A 74 12.07 -5.01 6.11
CA SER A 74 13.10 -5.08 5.08
C SER A 74 12.60 -4.47 3.78
N ASP A 75 12.77 -3.15 3.66
CA ASP A 75 12.42 -2.39 2.46
C ASP A 75 13.36 -2.71 1.28
N ASP A 76 14.54 -3.27 1.54
CA ASP A 76 15.58 -3.60 0.57
C ASP A 76 15.69 -5.10 0.25
N GLY A 77 14.87 -5.94 0.89
CA GLY A 77 14.90 -7.40 0.72
C GLY A 77 16.09 -8.09 1.41
N SER A 78 16.79 -7.40 2.30
CA SER A 78 17.81 -7.97 3.18
C SER A 78 17.30 -9.19 3.96
N GLU A 79 18.13 -10.23 4.05
CA GLU A 79 17.82 -11.42 4.85
C GLU A 79 17.74 -11.07 6.34
N MET A 80 16.86 -11.79 7.06
CA MET A 80 16.69 -11.57 8.49
C MET A 80 17.96 -11.97 9.26
N PRO A 81 18.53 -11.10 10.11
CA PRO A 81 19.61 -11.46 11.00
C PRO A 81 19.10 -12.43 12.07
N ILE A 82 19.59 -13.66 12.03
CA ILE A 82 19.10 -14.83 12.78
C ILE A 82 19.07 -14.63 14.32
N ASP A 83 19.92 -13.75 14.87
CA ASP A 83 20.07 -13.59 16.33
C ASP A 83 19.54 -12.28 16.93
N ALA A 84 19.46 -11.17 16.17
CA ALA A 84 19.13 -9.85 16.73
C ALA A 84 17.64 -9.49 16.69
N ALA A 85 16.86 -10.20 15.86
CA ALA A 85 15.47 -9.84 15.57
C ALA A 85 14.45 -10.80 16.21
N LYS A 86 14.89 -11.90 16.85
CA LYS A 86 14.00 -12.96 17.33
C LYS A 86 12.97 -12.46 18.34
N ASP A 87 13.42 -11.74 19.36
CA ASP A 87 12.54 -11.21 20.41
C ASP A 87 11.65 -10.08 19.89
N THR A 88 12.16 -9.21 19.02
CA THR A 88 11.41 -8.08 18.44
C THR A 88 10.35 -8.57 17.43
N VAL A 89 10.69 -9.51 16.56
CA VAL A 89 9.76 -10.09 15.58
C VAL A 89 8.70 -10.95 16.28
N GLN A 90 9.07 -11.67 17.35
CA GLN A 90 8.12 -12.41 18.17
C GLN A 90 7.16 -11.47 18.94
N ALA A 91 7.64 -10.36 19.49
CA ALA A 91 6.77 -9.35 20.10
C ALA A 91 5.84 -8.69 19.06
N CYS A 92 6.35 -8.43 17.85
CA CYS A 92 5.58 -7.83 16.77
C CYS A 92 4.56 -8.78 16.12
N SER A 93 4.78 -10.10 16.12
CA SER A 93 3.78 -11.06 15.60
C SER A 93 2.52 -11.11 16.48
N TYR A 94 2.65 -10.95 17.80
CA TYR A 94 1.50 -10.78 18.71
C TYR A 94 0.76 -9.45 18.47
N LEU A 95 1.48 -8.36 18.18
CA LEU A 95 0.88 -7.06 17.83
C LEU A 95 0.25 -7.06 16.44
N ALA A 96 0.85 -7.73 15.47
CA ALA A 96 0.32 -7.88 14.11
C ALA A 96 -0.99 -8.68 14.11
N LEU A 97 -1.11 -9.72 14.93
CA LEU A 97 -2.36 -10.45 15.15
C LEU A 97 -3.46 -9.53 15.71
N LEU A 98 -3.10 -8.65 16.66
CA LEU A 98 -3.99 -7.65 17.25
C LEU A 98 -4.42 -6.56 16.23
N MET A 99 -3.50 -6.12 15.38
CA MET A 99 -3.79 -5.13 14.33
C MET A 99 -4.62 -5.70 13.18
N LEU A 100 -4.40 -6.97 12.79
CA LEU A 100 -5.23 -7.66 11.79
C LEU A 100 -6.67 -7.85 12.29
N ILE A 101 -6.86 -8.16 13.58
CA ILE A 101 -8.19 -8.22 14.21
C ILE A 101 -8.83 -6.83 14.27
N ALA A 102 -8.08 -5.78 14.64
CA ALA A 102 -8.61 -4.42 14.73
C ALA A 102 -9.03 -3.82 13.37
N LYS A 103 -8.39 -4.24 12.27
CA LYS A 103 -8.69 -3.78 10.90
C LYS A 103 -9.83 -4.55 10.22
N ALA A 104 -10.28 -5.66 10.80
CA ALA A 104 -11.45 -6.42 10.33
C ALA A 104 -12.77 -5.97 10.97
N VAL A 105 -12.71 -5.09 11.99
CA VAL A 105 -13.87 -4.61 12.76
C VAL A 105 -14.24 -3.15 12.42
N TYR A 106 -13.50 -2.48 11.54
CA TYR A 106 -13.80 -1.14 11.02
C TYR A 106 -13.67 -1.07 9.50
#